data_AF-A0AAE1PJW8-F1
#
_entry.id   AF-A0AAE1PJW8-F1
#
_cell.length_a   1.000
_cell.length_b   1.000
_cell.length_c   1.000
_cell.angle_alpha   90.00
_cell.angle_beta   90.00
_cell.angle_gamma   90.00
#
_symmetry.space_group_name_H-M   'P 1'
#
loop_
_entity.id
_entity.type
_entity.pdbx_description
1 polymer ?
#
loop_
_entity_poly.entity_id
_entity_poly.type
_entity_poly.pdbx_seq_one_letter_code
_entity_poly.pdbx_strand_id
1 'polypeptide(L)'
;MRLLCSIVALVASVLLLVSAKEEDVGTVIGIDLGTTYSCVGVFTDGHAQIIANEQGNRITPSYVAFTAGGERLIGDAAKSQFTTNPKNTIFDAKRLIGRDWKDKSVQNDIKHYPFKVINKKNKPHFKVNTSQADNIFSPEEISAMILGKMKEIAEAYLGKNVTHAVVTVPAYFNDAQR
;
A
#
# COMPACT_ATOMS: atom_id res chain seq x y z
N MET A 1 -3.83 -24.17 -58.12
CA MET A 1 -3.85 -22.73 -57.75
C MET A 1 -4.79 -22.40 -56.58
N ARG A 2 -6.00 -22.98 -56.50
CA ARG A 2 -6.94 -22.72 -55.37
C ARG A 2 -6.47 -23.23 -54.00
N LEU A 3 -5.78 -24.37 -53.94
CA LEU A 3 -5.32 -24.97 -52.68
C LEU A 3 -4.20 -24.17 -51.99
N LEU A 4 -3.37 -23.47 -52.77
CA LEU A 4 -2.26 -22.67 -52.25
C LEU A 4 -2.76 -21.37 -51.61
N CYS A 5 -3.81 -20.76 -52.17
CA CYS A 5 -4.45 -19.56 -51.59
C CYS A 5 -5.15 -19.85 -50.25
N SER A 6 -5.75 -21.04 -50.09
CA SER A 6 -6.45 -21.43 -48.85
C SER A 6 -5.49 -21.65 -47.67
N ILE A 7 -4.29 -22.18 -47.92
CA ILE A 7 -3.27 -22.38 -46.88
C ILE A 7 -2.63 -21.06 -46.46
N VAL A 8 -2.36 -20.15 -47.41
CA VAL A 8 -1.81 -18.81 -47.10
C VAL A 8 -2.81 -17.97 -46.30
N ALA A 9 -4.11 -18.06 -46.62
CA ALA A 9 -5.16 -17.36 -45.87
C ALA A 9 -5.33 -17.89 -44.43
N LEU A 10 -5.17 -19.20 -44.23
CA LEU A 10 -5.25 -19.83 -42.90
C LEU A 10 -4.02 -19.51 -42.04
N VAL A 11 -2.83 -19.44 -42.63
CA VAL A 11 -1.60 -19.04 -41.91
C VAL A 11 -1.64 -17.56 -41.54
N ALA A 12 -2.17 -16.70 -42.42
CA ALA A 12 -2.33 -15.28 -42.13
C ALA A 12 -3.36 -15.01 -41.01
N SER A 13 -4.46 -15.78 -40.94
CA SER A 13 -5.45 -15.64 -39.86
C SER A 13 -4.96 -16.18 -38.52
N VAL A 14 -4.12 -17.22 -38.52
CA VAL A 14 -3.47 -17.74 -37.30
C VAL A 14 -2.37 -16.80 -36.81
N LEU A 15 -1.61 -16.16 -37.70
CA LEU A 15 -0.65 -15.11 -37.29
C LEU A 15 -1.34 -13.88 -36.67
N LEU A 16 -2.55 -13.53 -37.14
CA LEU A 16 -3.34 -12.43 -36.57
C LEU A 16 -3.96 -12.76 -35.20
N LEU A 17 -4.09 -14.04 -34.85
CA LEU A 17 -4.62 -14.50 -33.57
C LEU A 17 -3.55 -14.58 -32.46
N VAL A 18 -2.26 -14.38 -32.79
CA VAL A 18 -1.15 -14.34 -31.83
C VAL A 18 -0.57 -12.93 -31.76
N SER A 19 -1.43 -11.92 -31.68
CA SER A 19 -1.03 -10.62 -31.13
C SER A 19 -1.37 -10.66 -29.64
N ALA A 20 -0.36 -10.82 -28.79
CA ALA A 20 -0.52 -10.56 -27.37
C ALA A 20 -1.06 -9.13 -27.23
N LYS A 21 -2.26 -8.99 -26.67
CA LYS A 21 -2.88 -7.69 -26.45
C LYS A 21 -2.05 -7.00 -25.38
N GLU A 22 -1.25 -6.02 -25.78
CA GLU A 22 -0.45 -5.23 -24.84
C GLU A 22 -1.43 -4.49 -23.91
N GLU A 23 -1.41 -4.83 -22.63
CA GLU A 23 -2.32 -4.26 -21.65
C GLU A 23 -1.86 -2.83 -21.35
N ASP A 24 -2.69 -1.84 -21.67
CA ASP A 24 -2.40 -0.44 -21.32
C ASP A 24 -2.55 -0.27 -19.80
N VAL A 25 -1.42 -0.36 -19.10
CA VAL A 25 -1.34 -0.19 -17.64
C VAL A 25 -1.48 1.27 -17.20
N GLY A 26 -1.56 2.23 -18.14
CA GLY A 26 -1.63 3.65 -17.85
C GLY A 26 -0.40 4.17 -17.09
N THR A 27 -0.59 5.24 -16.30
CA THR A 27 0.51 5.80 -15.49
C THR A 27 0.77 4.90 -14.28
N VAL A 28 2.00 4.40 -14.18
CA VAL A 28 2.49 3.64 -13.03
C VAL A 28 3.20 4.57 -12.06
N ILE A 29 2.87 4.47 -10.77
CA ILE A 29 3.53 5.24 -9.71
C ILE A 29 4.53 4.37 -8.93
N GLY A 30 5.59 4.99 -8.42
CA GLY A 30 6.51 4.36 -7.48
C GLY A 30 6.16 4.77 -6.05
N ILE A 31 5.92 3.79 -5.18
CA ILE A 31 5.62 4.04 -3.76
C ILE A 31 6.73 3.43 -2.91
N ASP A 32 7.40 4.29 -2.16
CA ASP A 32 8.21 3.86 -1.02
C ASP A 32 7.30 3.72 0.20
N LEU A 33 6.93 2.48 0.56
CA LEU A 33 6.12 2.20 1.75
C LEU A 33 7.07 2.07 2.95
N GLY A 34 7.57 3.15 3.52
CA GLY A 34 8.52 3.06 4.62
C GLY A 34 7.89 2.64 5.96
N THR A 35 8.74 2.38 6.96
CA THR A 35 8.26 2.04 8.32
C THR A 35 7.63 3.24 9.01
N THR A 36 8.26 4.41 8.91
CA THR A 36 7.83 5.63 9.61
C THR A 36 7.23 6.66 8.67
N TYR A 37 7.74 6.77 7.45
CA TYR A 37 7.24 7.65 6.40
C TYR A 37 7.15 6.88 5.10
N SER A 38 6.17 7.24 4.29
CA SER A 38 6.01 6.77 2.92
C SER A 38 6.15 7.93 1.95
N CYS A 39 6.52 7.62 0.72
CA CYS A 39 6.72 8.58 -0.36
C CYS A 39 6.11 8.03 -1.64
N VAL A 40 5.60 8.91 -2.49
CA VAL A 40 5.09 8.54 -3.81
C VAL A 40 5.72 9.43 -4.88
N GLY A 41 6.11 8.80 -5.98
CA GLY A 41 6.69 9.46 -7.13
C GLY A 41 6.15 8.91 -8.44
N VAL A 42 6.37 9.68 -9.50
CA VAL A 42 5.98 9.34 -10.87
C VAL A 42 7.13 9.71 -11.81
N PHE A 43 7.29 8.95 -12.90
CA PHE A 43 8.23 9.29 -13.97
C PHE A 43 7.43 9.84 -15.16
N THR A 44 7.56 11.13 -15.45
CA THR A 44 6.90 11.80 -16.58
C THR A 44 7.91 12.72 -17.27
N ASP A 45 7.72 12.97 -18.56
CA ASP A 45 8.53 13.95 -19.30
C ASP A 45 10.05 13.76 -19.13
N GLY A 46 10.48 12.49 -19.12
CA GLY A 46 11.89 12.11 -19.02
C GLY A 46 12.55 12.28 -17.64
N HIS A 47 11.80 12.61 -16.58
CA HIS A 47 12.36 12.77 -15.24
C HIS A 47 11.47 12.18 -14.13
N ALA A 48 12.09 11.81 -13.02
CA ALA A 48 11.39 11.35 -11.82
C ALA A 48 10.97 12.54 -10.96
N GLN A 49 9.73 12.53 -10.49
CA GLN A 49 9.18 13.57 -9.63
C GLN A 49 8.58 12.96 -8.36
N ILE A 50 8.93 13.53 -7.22
CA ILE A 50 8.32 13.20 -5.92
C ILE A 50 7.12 14.12 -5.68
N ILE A 51 5.97 13.53 -5.41
CA ILE A 51 4.70 14.23 -5.30
C ILE A 51 4.52 14.70 -3.85
N ALA A 52 4.17 15.97 -3.67
CA ALA A 52 3.84 16.51 -2.36
C ALA A 52 2.39 16.17 -1.98
N ASN A 53 2.14 15.90 -0.71
CA ASN A 53 0.80 15.70 -0.18
C ASN A 53 0.04 17.03 -0.03
N GLU A 54 -1.20 16.98 0.45
CA GLU A 54 -2.07 18.15 0.63
C GLU A 54 -1.51 19.23 1.58
N GLN A 55 -0.50 18.91 2.39
CA GLN A 55 0.20 19.86 3.27
C GLN A 55 1.50 20.39 2.66
N GLY A 56 1.85 19.98 1.44
CA GLY A 56 3.10 20.34 0.78
C GLY A 56 4.29 19.46 1.15
N ASN A 57 4.11 18.41 1.96
CA ASN A 57 5.19 17.51 2.37
C ASN A 57 5.44 16.44 1.30
N ARG A 58 6.70 16.21 0.95
CA ARG A 58 7.11 15.15 -0.02
C ARG A 58 7.23 13.75 0.59
N ILE A 59 7.07 13.65 1.91
CA ILE A 59 6.98 12.39 2.64
C ILE A 59 5.77 12.48 3.56
N THR A 60 5.04 11.38 3.70
CA THR A 60 3.83 11.32 4.52
C THR A 60 4.02 10.29 5.63
N PRO A 61 3.72 10.61 6.90
CA PRO A 61 3.82 9.65 7.99
C PRO A 61 3.07 8.34 7.70
N SER A 62 3.69 7.21 8.01
CA SER A 62 3.08 5.88 7.91
C SER A 62 2.22 5.58 9.15
N TYR A 63 1.26 6.48 9.37
CA TYR A 63 0.37 6.51 10.52
C TYR A 63 -1.07 6.38 10.05
N VAL A 64 -1.85 5.57 10.76
CA VAL A 64 -3.30 5.45 10.60
C VAL A 64 -3.92 5.59 11.97
N ALA A 65 -4.91 6.47 12.11
CA ALA A 65 -5.59 6.66 13.36
C ALA A 65 -7.10 6.61 13.19
N PHE A 66 -7.78 6.13 14.21
CA PHE A 66 -9.23 6.02 14.24
C PHE A 66 -9.78 6.93 15.32
N THR A 67 -10.65 7.86 14.93
CA THR A 67 -11.31 8.77 15.87
C THR A 67 -12.36 8.01 16.68
N ALA A 68 -12.83 8.64 17.77
CA ALA A 68 -13.92 8.06 18.56
C ALA A 68 -15.15 7.78 17.69
N GLY A 69 -15.49 8.68 16.76
CA GLY A 69 -16.63 8.54 15.84
C GLY A 69 -16.44 7.53 14.71
N GLY A 70 -15.31 6.82 14.65
CA GLY A 70 -15.03 5.82 13.61
C GLY A 70 -14.41 6.37 12.33
N GLU A 71 -14.16 7.68 12.25
CA GLU A 71 -13.44 8.27 11.12
C GLU A 71 -11.97 7.81 11.11
N ARG A 72 -11.46 7.54 9.91
CA ARG A 72 -10.07 7.14 9.70
C ARG A 72 -9.24 8.33 9.21
N LEU A 73 -8.22 8.68 9.99
CA LEU A 73 -7.20 9.65 9.63
C LEU A 73 -5.94 8.91 9.16
N ILE A 74 -5.23 9.43 8.18
CA ILE A 74 -4.01 8.82 7.62
C ILE A 74 -2.96 9.91 7.41
N GLY A 75 -1.68 9.59 7.60
CA GLY A 75 -0.59 10.52 7.32
C GLY A 75 -0.41 11.58 8.41
N ASP A 76 -0.22 12.82 7.98
CA ASP A 76 0.03 13.95 8.89
C ASP A 76 -1.12 14.15 9.89
N ALA A 77 -2.37 13.99 9.45
CA ALA A 77 -3.56 14.08 10.31
C ALA A 77 -3.60 12.98 11.38
N ALA A 78 -3.14 11.76 11.07
CA ALA A 78 -3.06 10.69 12.05
C ALA A 78 -1.94 10.94 13.07
N LYS A 79 -0.78 11.40 12.60
CA LYS A 79 0.38 11.69 13.45
C LYS A 79 0.13 12.86 14.40
N SER A 80 -0.57 13.90 13.96
CA SER A 80 -0.80 15.12 14.77
C SER A 80 -1.64 14.85 16.02
N GLN A 81 -2.57 13.89 15.98
CA GLN A 81 -3.39 13.52 17.14
C GLN A 81 -2.80 12.41 18.01
N PHE A 82 -1.60 11.91 17.71
CA PHE A 82 -1.01 10.77 18.42
C PHE A 82 -0.96 10.99 19.95
N THR A 83 -0.62 12.20 20.39
CA THR A 83 -0.48 12.53 21.82
C THR A 83 -1.82 12.49 22.56
N THR A 84 -2.93 12.79 21.90
CA THR A 84 -4.28 12.82 22.50
C THR A 84 -5.04 11.51 22.29
N ASN A 85 -4.69 10.73 21.25
CA ASN A 85 -5.33 9.46 20.91
C ASN A 85 -4.30 8.33 20.65
N PRO A 86 -3.39 8.02 21.61
CA PRO A 86 -2.26 7.12 21.36
C PRO A 86 -2.69 5.64 21.19
N LYS A 87 -3.80 5.23 21.82
CA LYS A 87 -4.26 3.83 21.79
C LYS A 87 -4.92 3.42 20.48
N ASN A 88 -5.40 4.39 19.69
CA ASN A 88 -6.06 4.17 18.40
C ASN A 88 -5.29 4.79 17.23
N THR A 89 -4.02 5.16 17.45
CA THR A 89 -3.12 5.69 16.42
C THR A 89 -2.02 4.67 16.17
N ILE A 90 -2.14 3.95 15.05
CA ILE A 90 -1.25 2.86 14.65
C ILE A 90 -0.11 3.42 13.80
N PHE A 91 1.11 2.98 14.11
CA PHE A 91 2.33 3.22 13.35
C PHE A 91 3.20 1.96 13.36
N ASP A 92 4.31 1.96 12.62
CA ASP A 92 5.25 0.83 12.54
C ASP A 92 4.62 -0.50 12.07
N ALA A 93 3.50 -0.45 11.33
CA ALA A 93 2.83 -1.63 10.80
C ALA A 93 3.77 -2.52 9.97
N LYS A 94 4.70 -1.91 9.24
CA LYS A 94 5.73 -2.60 8.45
C LYS A 94 6.67 -3.50 9.28
N ARG A 95 6.79 -3.27 10.60
CA ARG A 95 7.55 -4.17 11.48
C ARG A 95 6.86 -5.50 11.71
N LEU A 96 5.53 -5.54 11.62
CA LEU A 96 4.70 -6.70 11.92
C LEU A 96 4.23 -7.45 10.66
N ILE A 97 4.27 -6.81 9.48
CA ILE A 97 3.81 -7.40 8.22
C ILE A 97 4.51 -8.73 7.92
N GLY A 98 3.73 -9.73 7.49
CA GLY A 98 4.21 -11.08 7.17
C GLY A 98 4.71 -11.93 8.35
N ARG A 99 4.82 -11.38 9.57
CA ARG A 99 5.38 -12.10 10.72
C ARG A 99 4.35 -12.95 11.45
N ASP A 100 4.83 -13.97 12.14
CA ASP A 100 4.04 -14.77 13.07
C ASP A 100 3.99 -14.16 14.46
N TRP A 101 2.92 -14.43 15.19
CA TRP A 101 2.72 -13.93 16.55
C TRP A 101 3.90 -14.27 17.47
N LYS A 102 4.45 -15.49 17.35
CA LYS A 102 5.53 -15.98 18.22
C LYS A 102 6.93 -15.48 17.83
N ASP A 103 7.06 -14.71 16.75
CA ASP A 103 8.35 -14.12 16.36
C ASP A 103 8.90 -13.25 17.51
N LYS A 104 10.18 -13.45 17.85
CA LYS A 104 10.85 -12.71 18.92
C LYS A 104 10.83 -11.20 18.64
N SER A 105 10.95 -10.78 17.38
CA SER A 105 10.90 -9.35 17.05
C SER A 105 9.52 -8.77 17.32
N VAL A 106 8.45 -9.49 16.95
CA VAL A 106 7.06 -9.09 17.23
C VAL A 106 6.86 -8.97 18.74
N GLN A 107 7.23 -9.99 19.51
CA GLN A 107 7.05 -9.98 20.97
C GLN A 107 7.86 -8.90 21.68
N ASN A 108 8.99 -8.46 21.11
CA ASN A 108 9.75 -7.34 21.65
C ASN A 108 9.11 -6.01 21.27
N ASP A 109 8.77 -5.80 20.00
CA ASP A 109 8.20 -4.54 19.52
C ASP A 109 6.87 -4.20 20.22
N ILE A 110 5.97 -5.18 20.40
CA ILE A 110 4.64 -4.94 21.01
C ILE A 110 4.69 -4.44 22.46
N LYS A 111 5.81 -4.63 23.17
CA LYS A 111 5.99 -4.11 24.54
C LYS A 111 6.14 -2.58 24.57
N HIS A 112 6.52 -1.99 23.44
CA HIS A 112 6.82 -0.57 23.32
C HIS A 112 5.69 0.21 22.66
N TYR A 113 4.66 -0.46 22.12
CA TYR A 113 3.55 0.20 21.47
C TYR A 113 2.49 0.68 22.48
N PRO A 114 1.93 1.88 22.27
CA PRO A 114 0.85 2.40 23.12
C PRO A 114 -0.53 1.84 22.74
N PHE A 115 -0.65 1.23 21.57
CA PHE A 115 -1.86 0.57 21.06
C PHE A 115 -1.80 -0.94 21.25
N LYS A 116 -2.96 -1.60 21.19
CA LYS A 116 -3.07 -3.03 21.47
C LYS A 116 -2.81 -3.87 20.22
N VAL A 117 -1.88 -4.83 20.33
CA VAL A 117 -1.68 -5.89 19.34
C VAL A 117 -2.12 -7.22 19.93
N ILE A 118 -2.89 -8.00 19.16
CA ILE A 118 -3.46 -9.29 19.58
C ILE A 118 -3.02 -10.42 18.66
N ASN A 119 -3.05 -11.65 19.17
CA ASN A 119 -2.90 -12.85 18.37
C ASN A 119 -4.25 -13.21 17.72
N LYS A 120 -4.28 -13.28 16.39
CA LYS A 120 -5.41 -13.85 15.65
C LYS A 120 -4.84 -14.88 14.68
N LYS A 121 -5.15 -16.16 14.91
CA LYS A 121 -4.69 -17.29 14.08
C LYS A 121 -3.16 -17.30 13.87
N ASN A 122 -2.38 -17.12 14.93
CA ASN A 122 -0.91 -17.07 14.91
C ASN A 122 -0.31 -15.85 14.17
N LYS A 123 -1.10 -14.81 13.91
CA LYS A 123 -0.63 -13.56 13.29
C LYS A 123 -0.93 -12.35 14.18
N PRO A 124 -0.03 -11.35 14.27
CA PRO A 124 -0.29 -10.12 14.99
C PRO A 124 -1.37 -9.30 14.28
N HIS A 125 -2.31 -8.73 15.03
CA HIS A 125 -3.33 -7.81 14.53
C HIS A 125 -3.48 -6.63 15.48
N PHE A 126 -3.76 -5.44 14.95
CA PHE A 126 -4.07 -4.26 15.73
C PHE A 126 -5.53 -4.30 16.19
N LYS A 127 -5.76 -4.13 17.49
CA LYS A 127 -7.11 -3.93 18.03
C LYS A 127 -7.31 -2.45 18.32
N VAL A 128 -8.30 -1.86 17.66
CA VAL A 128 -8.68 -0.45 17.77
C VAL A 128 -10.10 -0.39 18.34
N ASN A 129 -10.33 0.50 19.29
CA ASN A 129 -11.64 0.67 19.91
C ASN A 129 -12.21 2.02 19.51
N THR A 130 -13.35 2.03 18.80
CA THR A 130 -14.12 3.24 18.50
C THR A 130 -15.45 3.20 19.27
N SER A 131 -16.19 4.31 19.32
CA SER A 131 -17.52 4.32 19.93
C SER A 131 -18.54 3.47 19.18
N GLN A 132 -18.24 3.13 17.92
CA GLN A 132 -19.09 2.32 17.06
C GLN A 132 -18.82 0.82 17.23
N ALA A 133 -17.55 0.40 17.25
CA ALA A 133 -17.17 -1.00 17.38
C ALA A 133 -15.69 -1.19 17.75
N ASP A 134 -15.39 -2.36 18.31
CA ASP A 134 -14.03 -2.89 18.34
C ASP A 134 -13.66 -3.42 16.96
N ASN A 135 -12.62 -2.85 16.36
CA ASN A 135 -12.12 -3.23 15.04
C ASN A 135 -10.77 -3.94 15.17
N ILE A 136 -10.55 -4.95 14.32
CA ILE A 136 -9.32 -5.74 14.30
C ILE A 136 -8.76 -5.68 12.89
N PHE A 137 -7.56 -5.10 12.75
CA PHE A 137 -6.88 -4.94 11.48
C PHE A 137 -5.58 -5.74 11.44
N SER A 138 -5.30 -6.38 10.31
CA SER A 138 -3.99 -6.95 10.04
C SER A 138 -2.96 -5.85 9.71
N PRO A 139 -1.66 -6.14 9.80
CA PRO A 139 -0.62 -5.24 9.32
C PRO A 139 -0.79 -4.84 7.85
N GLU A 140 -1.22 -5.77 7.02
CA GLU A 140 -1.48 -5.57 5.59
C GLU A 140 -2.64 -4.59 5.38
N GLU A 141 -3.72 -4.68 6.17
CA GLU A 141 -4.85 -3.74 6.08
C GLU A 141 -4.43 -2.30 6.46
N ILE A 142 -3.61 -2.13 7.50
CA ILE A 142 -3.07 -0.81 7.87
C ILE A 142 -2.13 -0.27 6.78
N SER A 143 -1.24 -1.12 6.26
CA SER A 143 -0.37 -0.76 5.13
C SER A 143 -1.17 -0.40 3.87
N ALA A 144 -2.28 -1.10 3.59
CA ALA A 144 -3.16 -0.80 2.47
C ALA A 144 -3.83 0.58 2.60
N MET A 145 -4.18 1.00 3.82
CA MET A 145 -4.68 2.37 4.06
C MET A 145 -3.61 3.42 3.72
N ILE A 146 -2.35 3.16 4.09
CA ILE A 146 -1.22 4.05 3.75
C ILE A 146 -0.99 4.09 2.24
N LEU A 147 -1.01 2.93 1.57
CA LEU A 147 -0.92 2.85 0.10
C LEU A 147 -2.08 3.58 -0.58
N GLY A 148 -3.30 3.46 -0.05
CA GLY A 148 -4.47 4.21 -0.49
C GLY A 148 -4.24 5.72 -0.42
N LYS A 149 -3.67 6.21 0.69
CA LYS A 149 -3.29 7.62 0.82
C LYS A 149 -2.21 8.04 -0.19
N MET A 150 -1.22 7.20 -0.46
CA MET A 150 -0.18 7.49 -1.47
C MET A 150 -0.78 7.57 -2.88
N LYS A 151 -1.73 6.67 -3.18
CA LYS A 151 -2.51 6.72 -4.41
C LYS A 151 -3.33 8.00 -4.51
N GLU A 152 -4.09 8.37 -3.49
CA GLU A 152 -4.89 9.61 -3.47
C GLU A 152 -4.02 10.85 -3.74
N ILE A 153 -2.84 10.93 -3.14
CA ILE A 153 -1.87 12.02 -3.38
C ILE A 153 -1.44 12.05 -4.85
N ALA A 154 -1.12 10.90 -5.43
CA ALA A 154 -0.73 10.82 -6.84
C ALA A 154 -1.89 11.16 -7.79
N GLU A 155 -3.11 10.69 -7.52
CA GLU A 155 -4.30 10.98 -8.32
C GLU A 155 -4.66 12.47 -8.26
N ALA A 156 -4.56 13.11 -7.10
CA ALA A 156 -4.75 14.55 -6.94
C ALA A 156 -3.74 15.36 -7.76
N TYR A 157 -2.48 14.89 -7.83
CA TYR A 157 -1.44 15.51 -8.64
C TYR A 157 -1.63 15.32 -10.15
N LEU A 158 -1.98 14.09 -10.57
CA LEU A 158 -2.09 13.71 -11.97
C LEU A 158 -3.44 14.09 -12.61
N GLY A 159 -4.46 14.39 -11.79
CA GLY A 159 -5.81 14.70 -12.25
C GLY A 159 -6.56 13.51 -12.87
N LYS A 160 -6.12 12.28 -12.60
CA LYS A 160 -6.67 11.03 -13.16
C LYS A 160 -6.46 9.85 -12.21
N ASN A 161 -7.23 8.79 -12.43
CA ASN A 161 -7.12 7.56 -11.64
C ASN A 161 -5.80 6.82 -11.91
N VAL A 162 -5.25 6.22 -10.85
CA VAL A 162 -4.05 5.37 -10.89
C VAL A 162 -4.40 3.95 -10.45
N THR A 163 -4.06 2.96 -11.28
CA THR A 163 -4.39 1.55 -11.05
C THR A 163 -3.16 0.65 -10.87
N HIS A 164 -1.98 1.13 -11.24
CA HIS A 164 -0.73 0.36 -11.18
C HIS A 164 0.33 1.08 -10.35
N ALA A 165 1.08 0.32 -9.57
CA ALA A 165 2.16 0.83 -8.75
C ALA A 165 3.30 -0.18 -8.61
N VAL A 166 4.52 0.33 -8.40
CA VAL A 166 5.66 -0.43 -7.89
C VAL A 166 5.86 -0.05 -6.44
N VAL A 167 5.91 -1.02 -5.52
CA VAL A 167 6.03 -0.79 -4.07
C VAL A 167 7.37 -1.32 -3.55
N THR A 168 8.06 -0.54 -2.72
CA THR A 168 9.35 -0.94 -2.16
C THR A 168 9.23 -1.86 -0.93
N VAL A 169 10.19 -2.77 -0.80
CA VAL A 169 10.42 -3.57 0.41
C VAL A 169 11.91 -3.62 0.73
N PRO A 170 12.31 -3.78 2.01
CA PRO A 170 13.69 -4.01 2.36
C PRO A 170 14.24 -5.27 1.69
N ALA A 171 15.52 -5.25 1.29
CA ALA A 171 16.14 -6.39 0.63
C ALA A 171 16.09 -7.68 1.47
N TYR A 172 16.12 -7.56 2.79
CA TYR A 172 16.07 -8.69 3.73
C TYR A 172 14.66 -9.22 4.03
N PHE A 173 13.60 -8.66 3.42
CA PHE A 173 12.26 -9.23 3.55
C PHE A 173 12.22 -10.63 2.94
N ASN A 174 11.65 -11.57 3.69
CA ASN A 174 11.38 -12.92 3.23
C ASN A 174 10.09 -12.98 2.40
N ASP A 175 9.78 -14.15 1.83
CA ASP A 175 8.64 -14.36 0.94
C ASP A 175 7.28 -14.06 1.58
N ALA A 176 7.13 -14.27 2.90
CA ALA A 176 5.87 -13.99 3.58
C ALA A 176 5.66 -12.49 3.84
N GLN A 177 6.73 -11.69 3.81
CA GLN A 177 6.69 -10.25 4.02
C GLN A 177 6.62 -9.45 2.72
N ARG A 178 6.96 -10.07 1.59
CA ARG A 178 6.87 -9.51 0.24
C ARG A 178 5.44 -9.61 -0.28
#